data_AF-A0A969F4F9-F1
#
_entry.id   AF-A0A969F4F9-F1
#
_cell.length_a   1.000
_cell.length_b   1.000
_cell.length_c   1.000
_cell.angle_alpha   90.00
_cell.angle_beta   90.00
_cell.angle_gamma   90.00
#
_symmetry.space_group_name_H-M   'P 1'
#
loop_
_entity.id
_entity.type
_entity.pdbx_description
1 polymer ?
#
loop_
_entity_poly.entity_id
_entity_poly.type
_entity_poly.pdbx_seq_one_letter_code
_entity_poly.pdbx_strand_id
1 'polypeptide(L)'
;MLIWAKQWFESLGYRVLYGDTDSLFVSAGADAARGAQMAARLTQELTAYISQRWRVESRLELEFEKLYVKLFLPSVRHGVGGARKRYAGMRGNGEVEFVGMEVVRRDWTELAKEVQRELYRRLFTAERVDQYLADVVARLRRGELDERLVYRKGLRKEVAAYTASTPPHVVAARKSSGPP
;
A
#
# COMPACT_ATOMS: atom_id res chain seq x y z
N MET A 1 4.69 19.61 -11.05
CA MET A 1 5.01 18.61 -12.09
C MET A 1 4.10 17.40 -12.07
N LEU A 2 3.83 16.76 -10.93
CA LEU A 2 2.92 15.60 -10.87
C LEU A 2 1.52 15.87 -11.43
N ILE A 3 0.94 17.05 -11.14
CA ILE A 3 -0.36 17.48 -11.71
C ILE A 3 -0.29 17.58 -13.24
N TRP A 4 0.82 18.11 -13.78
CA TRP A 4 1.03 18.22 -15.22
C TRP A 4 1.13 16.83 -15.85
N ALA A 5 1.91 15.91 -15.25
CA ALA A 5 2.01 14.53 -15.72
C ALA A 5 0.66 13.80 -15.67
N LYS A 6 -0.16 14.03 -14.64
CA LYS A 6 -1.53 13.53 -14.58
C LYS A 6 -2.37 14.04 -15.76
N GLN A 7 -2.36 15.35 -16.01
CA GLN A 7 -3.09 15.95 -17.12
C GLN A 7 -2.62 15.44 -18.48
N TRP A 8 -1.32 15.17 -18.61
CA TRP A 8 -0.74 14.58 -19.81
C TRP A 8 -1.28 13.17 -20.08
N PHE A 9 -1.38 12.31 -19.07
CA PHE A 9 -2.00 10.99 -19.24
C PHE A 9 -3.49 11.11 -19.59
N GLU A 10 -4.20 12.01 -18.93
CA GLU A 10 -5.63 12.22 -19.15
C GLU A 10 -5.93 12.77 -20.56
N SER A 11 -5.08 13.66 -21.10
CA SER A 11 -5.23 14.17 -22.47
C SER A 11 -5.01 13.10 -23.54
N LEU A 12 -4.24 12.06 -23.23
CA LEU A 12 -4.07 10.87 -24.07
C LEU A 12 -5.19 9.83 -23.87
N GLY A 13 -6.20 10.12 -23.05
CA GLY A 13 -7.34 9.24 -22.79
C GLY A 13 -7.09 8.16 -21.73
N TYR A 14 -5.96 8.20 -21.02
CA TYR A 14 -5.70 7.27 -19.93
C TYR A 14 -6.35 7.72 -18.63
N ARG A 15 -6.78 6.75 -17.82
CA ARG A 15 -7.30 7.01 -16.48
C ARG A 15 -6.18 6.94 -15.46
N VAL A 16 -5.95 8.04 -14.75
CA VAL A 16 -5.06 8.07 -13.58
C VAL A 16 -5.84 7.64 -12.33
N LEU A 17 -5.43 6.55 -11.71
CA LEU A 17 -6.13 5.91 -10.59
C LEU A 17 -5.70 6.46 -9.23
N TYR A 18 -4.43 6.81 -9.09
CA TYR A 18 -3.81 7.26 -7.85
C TYR A 18 -2.54 8.07 -8.13
N GLY A 19 -2.12 8.88 -7.18
CA GLY A 19 -0.83 9.55 -7.19
C GLY A 19 -0.36 9.91 -5.78
N ASP A 20 0.95 9.85 -5.56
CA ASP A 20 1.58 10.15 -4.28
C ASP A 20 2.94 10.80 -4.51
N THR A 21 3.07 12.08 -4.16
CA THR A 21 4.26 12.95 -4.22
C THR A 21 4.99 12.97 -5.57
N ASP A 22 5.57 11.85 -5.96
CA ASP A 22 6.44 11.61 -7.10
C ASP A 22 5.96 10.44 -7.99
N SER A 23 4.91 9.71 -7.60
CA SER A 23 4.39 8.55 -8.34
C SER A 23 2.97 8.76 -8.87
N LEU A 24 2.66 8.14 -10.02
CA LEU A 24 1.32 8.05 -10.62
C LEU A 24 0.98 6.61 -10.99
N PHE A 25 -0.27 6.23 -10.78
CA PHE A 25 -0.81 4.92 -11.16
C PHE A 25 -1.77 5.12 -12.33
N VAL A 26 -1.43 4.56 -13.48
CA VAL A 26 -2.16 4.79 -14.74
C VAL A 26 -2.74 3.48 -15.24
N SER A 27 -4.04 3.48 -15.55
CA SER A 27 -4.71 2.36 -16.19
C SER A 27 -4.46 2.40 -17.69
N ALA A 28 -3.45 1.67 -18.17
CA ALA A 28 -3.01 1.67 -19.57
C ALA A 28 -2.92 0.26 -20.21
N GLY A 29 -3.51 -0.75 -19.57
CA GLY A 29 -3.37 -2.16 -19.95
C GLY A 29 -2.15 -2.83 -19.32
N ALA A 30 -2.02 -4.14 -19.52
CA ALA A 30 -0.98 -4.97 -18.91
C ALA A 30 0.22 -5.20 -19.85
N ASP A 31 0.83 -4.12 -20.32
CA ASP A 31 2.01 -4.15 -21.20
C ASP A 31 3.14 -3.27 -20.62
N ALA A 32 4.19 -3.93 -20.12
CA ALA A 32 5.33 -3.26 -19.51
C ALA A 32 6.17 -2.47 -20.53
N ALA A 33 6.29 -2.95 -21.77
CA ALA A 33 7.05 -2.26 -22.81
C ALA A 33 6.34 -0.95 -23.18
N ARG A 34 5.00 -0.99 -23.32
CA ARG A 34 4.20 0.22 -23.49
C ARG A 34 4.35 1.17 -22.30
N GLY A 35 4.35 0.65 -21.07
CA GLY A 35 4.58 1.44 -19.86
C GLY A 35 5.90 2.21 -19.89
N ALA A 36 7.00 1.53 -20.26
CA ALA A 36 8.31 2.14 -20.40
C ALA A 36 8.35 3.21 -21.51
N GLN A 37 7.73 2.94 -22.67
CA GLN A 37 7.60 3.91 -23.75
C GLN A 37 6.82 5.16 -23.33
N MET A 38 5.74 4.98 -22.56
CA MET A 38 4.94 6.09 -22.03
C MET A 38 5.75 6.96 -21.05
N ALA A 39 6.54 6.35 -20.17
CA ALA A 39 7.42 7.08 -19.24
C ALA A 39 8.49 7.89 -19.99
N ALA A 40 9.16 7.29 -20.98
CA ALA A 40 10.14 7.97 -21.80
C ALA A 40 9.54 9.16 -22.57
N ARG A 41 8.38 8.96 -23.19
CA ARG A 41 7.66 10.03 -23.91
C ARG A 41 7.25 11.16 -22.98
N LEU A 42 6.71 10.83 -21.80
CA LEU A 42 6.32 11.81 -20.79
C LEU A 42 7.53 12.64 -20.31
N THR A 43 8.68 12.00 -20.09
CA THR A 43 9.94 12.69 -19.73
C THR A 43 10.39 13.66 -20.82
N GLN A 44 10.33 13.26 -22.08
CA GLN A 44 10.67 14.12 -23.21
C GLN A 44 9.75 15.34 -23.29
N GLU A 45 8.44 15.13 -23.21
CA GLU A 45 7.45 16.21 -23.29
C GLU A 45 7.51 17.13 -22.06
N LEU A 46 7.77 16.59 -20.87
CA LEU A 46 8.00 17.38 -19.66
C LEU A 46 9.24 18.26 -19.78
N THR A 47 10.32 17.71 -20.34
CA THR A 47 11.57 18.45 -20.58
C THR A 47 11.36 19.61 -21.54
N ALA A 48 10.63 19.38 -22.63
CA ALA A 48 10.26 20.44 -23.57
C ALA A 48 9.38 21.51 -22.90
N TYR A 49 8.36 21.10 -22.14
CA TYR A 49 7.49 22.00 -21.39
C TYR A 49 8.29 22.86 -20.41
N ILE A 50 9.25 22.28 -19.68
CA ILE A 50 10.09 23.01 -18.72
C ILE A 50 10.96 24.05 -19.42
N SER A 51 11.64 23.63 -20.47
CA SER A 51 12.52 24.50 -21.24
C SER A 51 11.75 25.68 -21.84
N GLN A 52 10.56 25.43 -22.40
CA GLN A 52 9.73 26.49 -22.98
C GLN A 52 9.16 27.44 -21.92
N ARG A 53 8.65 26.90 -20.80
CA ARG A 53 7.92 27.68 -19.80
C ARG A 53 8.83 28.48 -18.86
N TRP A 54 10.02 27.96 -18.55
CA TRP A 54 10.92 28.57 -17.57
C TRP A 54 12.33 28.83 -18.10
N ARG A 55 12.66 28.42 -19.34
CA ARG A 55 13.98 28.64 -19.95
C ARG A 55 15.12 28.01 -19.17
N VAL A 56 14.88 26.86 -18.56
CA VAL A 56 15.89 26.07 -17.82
C VAL A 56 16.01 24.66 -18.38
N GLU A 57 17.17 24.04 -18.17
CA GLU A 57 17.38 22.63 -18.46
C GLU A 57 16.62 21.77 -17.44
N SER A 58 15.80 20.82 -17.93
CA SER A 58 15.15 19.84 -17.06
C SER A 58 16.17 18.80 -16.60
N ARG A 59 16.16 18.49 -15.30
CA ARG A 59 16.84 17.33 -14.71
C ARG A 59 15.86 16.30 -14.17
N LEU A 60 14.57 16.45 -14.50
CA LEU A 60 13.52 15.53 -14.08
C LEU A 60 13.44 14.38 -15.07
N GLU A 61 13.46 13.16 -14.53
CA GLU A 61 13.29 11.92 -15.26
C GLU A 61 12.15 11.13 -14.62
N LEU A 62 11.21 10.66 -15.45
CA LEU A 62 10.16 9.77 -15.03
C LEU A 62 10.48 8.37 -15.52
N GLU A 63 10.49 7.43 -14.59
CA GLU A 63 10.79 6.04 -14.84
C GLU A 63 9.53 5.18 -14.75
N PHE A 64 9.47 4.16 -15.59
CA PHE A 64 8.49 3.09 -15.42
C PHE A 64 8.97 2.14 -14.33
N GLU A 65 8.33 2.21 -13.15
CA GLU A 65 8.76 1.42 -11.99
C GLU A 65 8.22 -0.02 -12.02
N LYS A 66 6.91 -0.20 -12.25
CA LYS A 66 6.26 -1.52 -12.15
C LYS A 66 4.92 -1.58 -12.87
N LEU A 67 4.54 -2.81 -13.25
CA LEU A 67 3.21 -3.17 -13.75
C LEU A 67 2.46 -4.01 -12.72
N TYR A 68 1.24 -3.59 -12.37
CA TYR A 68 0.28 -4.41 -11.66
C TYR A 68 -0.80 -4.91 -12.61
N VAL A 69 -0.98 -6.23 -12.68
CA VAL A 69 -2.07 -6.85 -13.48
C VAL A 69 -3.42 -6.73 -12.77
N LYS A 70 -3.40 -6.64 -11.44
CA LYS A 70 -4.57 -6.31 -10.60
C LYS A 70 -4.12 -5.36 -9.50
N LEU A 71 -4.94 -4.35 -9.21
CA LEU A 71 -4.64 -3.34 -8.20
C LEU A 71 -5.88 -3.09 -7.35
N PHE A 72 -5.70 -3.06 -6.05
CA PHE A 72 -6.72 -2.68 -5.08
C PHE A 72 -6.29 -1.41 -4.34
N LEU A 73 -7.12 -0.37 -4.47
CA LEU A 73 -6.97 0.90 -3.80
C LEU A 73 -8.09 1.05 -2.76
N PRO A 74 -7.83 0.84 -1.46
CA PRO A 74 -8.83 1.02 -0.41
C PRO A 74 -9.33 2.46 -0.34
N SER A 75 -10.65 2.61 -0.21
CA SER A 75 -11.29 3.87 0.15
C SER A 75 -10.94 4.27 1.60
N VAL A 76 -10.82 5.56 1.91
CA VAL A 76 -10.65 6.01 3.30
C VAL A 76 -11.95 5.82 4.05
N ARG A 77 -11.88 5.23 5.26
CA ARG A 77 -13.06 5.05 6.13
C ARG A 77 -13.77 6.38 6.45
N HIS A 78 -13.03 7.50 6.54
CA HIS A 78 -13.55 8.84 6.81
C HIS A 78 -12.86 9.90 5.92
N GLY A 79 -13.49 10.28 4.79
CA GLY A 79 -13.06 11.40 3.95
C GLY A 79 -13.14 11.13 2.44
N VAL A 80 -13.16 12.19 1.64
CA VAL A 80 -13.26 12.16 0.16
C VAL A 80 -11.91 11.86 -0.52
N GLY A 81 -10.82 11.75 0.24
CA GLY A 81 -9.51 11.35 -0.28
C GLY A 81 -9.32 9.84 -0.25
N GLY A 82 -8.61 9.24 -1.23
CA GLY A 82 -8.14 7.86 -1.16
C GLY A 82 -7.14 7.64 -0.03
N ALA A 83 -6.98 6.40 0.45
CA ALA A 83 -6.11 6.10 1.58
C ALA A 83 -4.67 6.30 1.15
N ARG A 84 -4.11 7.48 1.44
CA ARG A 84 -2.73 7.82 1.08
C ARG A 84 -1.81 6.72 1.61
N LYS A 85 -0.98 6.17 0.71
CA LYS A 85 0.01 5.12 0.97
C LYS A 85 -0.54 3.77 1.41
N ARG A 86 -1.77 3.41 1.02
CA ARG A 86 -2.32 2.07 1.27
C ARG A 86 -2.84 1.44 0.00
N TYR A 87 -2.24 0.34 -0.44
CA TYR A 87 -2.70 -0.43 -1.60
C TYR A 87 -2.13 -1.85 -1.60
N ALA A 88 -2.78 -2.73 -2.35
CA ALA A 88 -2.27 -4.05 -2.71
C ALA A 88 -2.30 -4.21 -4.24
N GLY A 89 -1.26 -4.78 -4.82
CA GLY A 89 -1.18 -5.02 -6.27
C GLY A 89 -0.56 -6.36 -6.59
N MET A 90 -1.14 -7.08 -7.56
CA MET A 90 -0.58 -8.33 -8.07
C MET A 90 0.27 -8.05 -9.31
N ARG A 91 1.50 -8.56 -9.32
CA ARG A 91 2.43 -8.50 -10.46
C ARG A 91 2.15 -9.62 -11.46
N GLY A 92 2.75 -9.55 -12.66
CA GLY A 92 2.55 -10.53 -13.72
C GLY A 92 2.97 -11.96 -13.36
N ASN A 93 3.85 -12.13 -12.37
CA ASN A 93 4.28 -13.42 -11.81
C ASN A 93 3.30 -13.98 -10.75
N GLY A 94 2.20 -13.29 -10.44
CA GLY A 94 1.23 -13.68 -9.41
C GLY A 94 1.60 -13.24 -7.98
N GLU A 95 2.75 -12.60 -7.79
CA GLU A 95 3.16 -12.07 -6.49
C GLU A 95 2.30 -10.86 -6.10
N VAL A 96 1.87 -10.81 -4.84
CA VAL A 96 1.08 -9.70 -4.30
C VAL A 96 1.97 -8.78 -3.45
N GLU A 97 2.16 -7.56 -3.93
CA GLU A 97 2.84 -6.48 -3.21
C GLU A 97 1.83 -5.71 -2.35
N PHE A 98 2.25 -5.36 -1.12
CA PHE A 98 1.42 -4.61 -0.18
C PHE A 98 2.17 -3.37 0.29
N VAL A 99 1.51 -2.21 0.24
CA VAL A 99 2.07 -0.94 0.68
C VAL A 99 1.18 -0.34 1.76
N GLY A 100 1.77 -0.07 2.93
CA GLY A 100 1.11 0.56 4.09
C GLY A 100 -0.07 -0.21 4.70
N MET A 101 -0.31 -1.44 4.26
CA MET A 101 -1.35 -2.34 4.79
C MET A 101 -0.87 -3.07 6.05
N GLU A 102 -1.81 -3.70 6.76
CA GLU A 102 -1.58 -4.42 8.02
C GLU A 102 -0.49 -5.49 7.91
N VAL A 103 -0.41 -6.17 6.76
CA VAL A 103 0.57 -7.24 6.49
C VAL A 103 2.03 -6.80 6.59
N VAL A 104 2.35 -5.56 6.22
CA VAL A 104 3.72 -5.02 6.28
C VAL A 104 4.03 -4.31 7.60
N ARG A 105 3.03 -4.21 8.49
CA ARG A 105 3.17 -3.52 9.76
C ARG A 105 3.61 -4.49 10.86
N ARG A 106 4.65 -4.10 11.61
CA ARG A 106 5.19 -4.91 12.72
C ARG A 106 4.27 -4.97 13.93
N ASP A 107 3.36 -4.00 14.07
CA ASP A 107 2.45 -3.86 15.21
C ASP A 107 1.13 -4.63 15.05
N TRP A 108 1.02 -5.48 14.03
CA TRP A 108 -0.11 -6.38 13.78
C TRP A 108 0.25 -7.83 14.08
N THR A 109 -0.76 -8.61 14.47
CA THR A 109 -0.63 -10.05 14.78
C THR A 109 -0.26 -10.85 13.53
N GLU A 110 0.45 -11.97 13.70
CA GLU A 110 0.77 -12.85 12.57
C GLU A 110 -0.50 -13.39 11.91
N LEU A 111 -1.55 -13.68 12.68
CA LEU A 111 -2.85 -14.09 12.14
C LEU A 111 -3.40 -13.05 11.16
N ALA A 112 -3.40 -11.76 11.54
CA ALA A 112 -3.93 -10.70 10.66
C ALA A 112 -3.12 -10.58 9.36
N LYS A 113 -1.80 -10.75 9.43
CA LYS A 113 -0.92 -10.71 8.25
C LYS A 113 -1.21 -11.89 7.32
N GLU A 114 -1.34 -13.10 7.85
CA GLU A 114 -1.62 -14.30 7.08
C GLU A 114 -2.99 -14.24 6.40
N VAL A 115 -4.02 -13.85 7.17
CA VAL A 115 -5.38 -13.67 6.64
C VAL A 115 -5.40 -12.65 5.52
N GLN A 116 -4.72 -11.50 5.69
CA GLN A 116 -4.66 -10.50 4.64
C GLN A 116 -3.90 -11.00 3.39
N ARG A 117 -2.76 -11.69 3.53
CA ARG A 117 -2.04 -12.26 2.38
C ARG A 117 -2.92 -13.21 1.58
N GLU A 118 -3.53 -14.18 2.25
CA GLU A 118 -4.32 -15.21 1.59
C GLU A 118 -5.63 -14.65 1.01
N LEU A 119 -6.28 -13.72 1.71
CA LEU A 119 -7.45 -13.00 1.21
C LEU A 119 -7.15 -12.30 -0.12
N TYR A 120 -6.07 -11.52 -0.19
CA TYR A 120 -5.73 -10.79 -1.41
C TYR A 120 -5.23 -11.69 -2.53
N ARG A 121 -4.50 -12.77 -2.19
CA ARG A 121 -4.14 -13.81 -3.16
C ARG A 121 -5.40 -14.36 -3.83
N ARG A 122 -6.36 -14.87 -3.03
CA ARG A 122 -7.62 -15.43 -3.52
C ARG A 122 -8.44 -14.42 -4.30
N LEU A 123 -8.56 -13.19 -3.80
CA LEU A 123 -9.29 -12.13 -4.49
C LEU A 123 -8.68 -11.82 -5.87
N PHE A 124 -7.36 -11.74 -5.95
CA PHE A 124 -6.66 -11.49 -7.21
C PHE A 124 -6.58 -12.72 -8.13
N THR A 125 -6.77 -13.94 -7.65
CA THR A 125 -6.87 -15.15 -8.49
C THR A 125 -8.31 -15.58 -8.75
N ALA A 126 -9.31 -14.81 -8.31
CA ALA A 126 -10.74 -15.13 -8.41
C ALA A 126 -11.14 -16.46 -7.73
N GLU A 127 -10.44 -16.82 -6.66
CA GLU A 127 -10.78 -17.95 -5.80
C GLU A 127 -11.81 -17.56 -4.73
N ARG A 128 -12.51 -18.56 -4.19
CA ARG A 128 -13.47 -18.36 -3.10
C ARG A 128 -12.79 -17.90 -1.82
N VAL A 129 -13.27 -16.78 -1.29
CA VAL A 129 -12.79 -16.12 -0.06
C VAL A 129 -13.68 -16.44 1.14
N ASP A 130 -14.98 -16.59 0.90
CA ASP A 130 -16.01 -16.77 1.91
C ASP A 130 -15.77 -18.01 2.79
N GLN A 131 -15.52 -19.16 2.17
CA GLN A 131 -15.22 -20.39 2.90
C GLN A 131 -13.93 -20.26 3.72
N TYR A 132 -12.88 -19.68 3.13
CA TYR A 132 -11.61 -19.46 3.81
C TYR A 132 -11.78 -18.61 5.08
N LEU A 133 -12.51 -17.49 4.99
CA LEU A 133 -12.76 -16.62 6.14
C LEU A 133 -13.62 -17.31 7.20
N ALA A 134 -14.65 -18.06 6.80
CA ALA A 134 -15.48 -18.82 7.73
C ALA A 134 -14.65 -19.84 8.53
N ASP A 135 -13.75 -20.57 7.86
CA ASP A 135 -12.88 -21.55 8.49
C ASP A 135 -11.89 -20.88 9.46
N VAL A 136 -11.26 -19.77 9.07
CA VAL A 136 -10.38 -18.99 9.95
C VAL A 136 -11.12 -18.55 11.21
N VAL A 137 -12.33 -18.01 11.08
CA VAL A 137 -13.15 -17.57 12.22
C VAL A 137 -13.51 -18.74 13.12
N ALA A 138 -13.88 -19.88 12.55
CA ALA A 138 -14.24 -21.07 13.32
C ALA A 138 -13.03 -21.61 14.12
N ARG A 139 -11.85 -21.69 13.49
CA ARG A 139 -10.60 -22.11 14.15
C ARG A 139 -10.17 -21.15 15.24
N LEU A 140 -10.27 -19.84 14.99
CA LEU A 140 -9.99 -18.80 15.98
C LEU A 140 -10.89 -18.95 17.22
N ARG A 141 -12.19 -19.17 17.03
CA ARG A 141 -13.15 -19.36 18.13
C ARG A 141 -12.91 -20.64 18.93
N ARG A 142 -12.24 -21.63 18.35
CA ARG A 142 -11.83 -22.87 19.03
C ARG A 142 -10.46 -22.78 19.71
N GLY A 143 -9.78 -21.63 19.66
CA GLY A 143 -8.45 -21.44 20.26
C GLY A 143 -7.30 -22.07 19.46
N GLU A 144 -7.55 -22.55 18.24
CA GLU A 144 -6.52 -23.25 17.43
C GLU A 144 -5.45 -22.31 16.85
N LEU A 145 -5.60 -20.99 17.05
CA LEU A 145 -4.76 -19.97 16.42
C LEU A 145 -4.10 -19.04 17.45
N ASP A 146 -4.14 -19.38 18.74
CA ASP A 146 -3.73 -18.51 19.85
C ASP A 146 -2.28 -18.02 19.75
N GLU A 147 -1.37 -18.89 19.30
CA GLU A 147 0.05 -18.55 19.09
C GLU A 147 0.25 -17.40 18.08
N ARG A 148 -0.73 -17.19 17.19
CA ARG A 148 -0.67 -16.17 16.13
C ARG A 148 -1.32 -14.85 16.54
N LEU A 149 -1.84 -14.75 17.76
CA LEU A 149 -2.56 -13.57 18.29
C LEU A 149 -1.65 -12.57 19.02
N VAL A 150 -0.36 -12.86 19.14
CA VAL A 150 0.59 -12.01 19.86
C VAL A 150 0.79 -10.66 19.14
N TYR A 151 0.56 -9.57 19.85
CA TYR A 151 0.93 -8.22 19.42
C TYR A 151 2.37 -7.89 19.81
N ARG A 152 3.10 -7.22 18.93
CA ARG A 152 4.47 -6.73 19.19
C ARG A 152 4.53 -5.22 18.98
N LYS A 153 4.91 -4.46 20.01
CA LYS A 153 5.00 -3.01 19.91
C LYS A 153 6.09 -2.46 20.83
N GLY A 154 7.04 -1.73 20.25
CA GLY A 154 8.12 -1.10 21.01
C GLY A 154 7.63 0.11 21.82
N LEU A 155 8.16 0.26 23.03
CA LEU A 155 8.02 1.47 23.84
C LEU A 155 9.03 2.50 23.34
N ARG A 156 8.55 3.71 22.99
CA ARG A 156 9.42 4.80 22.49
C ARG A 156 9.99 5.69 23.58
N LYS A 157 9.49 5.53 24.80
CA LYS A 157 9.83 6.25 26.02
C LYS A 157 9.68 5.28 27.17
N GLU A 158 10.23 5.61 28.33
CA GLU A 158 10.02 4.85 29.55
C GLU A 158 8.55 4.81 29.95
N VAL A 159 8.14 3.73 30.62
CA VAL A 159 6.73 3.48 31.01
C VAL A 159 6.17 4.60 31.90
N ALA A 160 7.01 5.20 32.75
CA ALA A 160 6.66 6.31 33.64
C ALA A 160 6.39 7.62 32.89
N ALA A 161 7.03 7.81 31.73
CA ALA A 161 6.89 9.03 30.92
C ALA A 161 5.58 9.09 30.10
N TYR A 162 4.74 8.05 30.15
CA TYR A 162 3.39 8.05 29.55
C TYR A 162 2.36 8.55 30.58
N THR A 163 2.12 9.87 30.57
CA THR A 163 1.25 10.56 31.53
C THR A 163 -0.10 10.98 30.96
N ALA A 164 -0.16 11.40 29.69
CA ALA A 164 -1.37 11.98 29.09
C ALA A 164 -2.36 10.93 28.52
N SER A 165 -1.85 9.84 27.96
CA SER A 165 -2.66 8.69 27.55
C SER A 165 -1.88 7.42 27.87
N THR A 166 -2.58 6.35 28.25
CA THR A 166 -1.96 5.04 28.48
C THR A 166 -2.39 4.08 27.38
N PRO A 167 -1.62 3.95 26.29
CA PRO A 167 -1.90 2.99 25.24
C PRO A 167 -1.95 1.53 25.76
N PRO A 168 -2.67 0.61 25.08
CA PRO A 168 -2.81 -0.78 25.53
C PRO A 168 -1.48 -1.51 25.80
N HIS A 169 -0.48 -1.33 24.93
CA HIS A 169 0.86 -1.91 25.11
C HIS A 169 1.61 -1.36 26.35
N VAL A 170 1.34 -0.11 26.76
CA VAL A 170 1.89 0.47 27.99
C VAL A 170 1.18 -0.11 29.22
N VAL A 171 -0.15 -0.30 29.16
CA VAL A 171 -0.90 -1.01 30.21
C VAL A 171 -0.38 -2.43 30.40
N ALA A 172 -0.17 -3.16 29.30
CA ALA A 172 0.38 -4.51 29.33
C ALA A 172 1.78 -4.53 29.97
N ALA A 173 2.66 -3.59 29.58
CA ALA A 173 3.99 -3.46 30.19
C ALA A 173 3.93 -3.17 31.69
N ARG A 174 3.02 -2.28 32.15
CA ARG A 174 2.83 -2.01 33.59
C ARG A 174 2.34 -3.22 34.38
N LYS A 175 1.54 -4.09 33.75
CA LYS A 175 1.01 -5.31 34.36
C LYS A 175 2.00 -6.48 34.32
N SER A 176 3.01 -6.42 33.45
CA SER A 176 4.05 -7.42 33.35
C SER A 176 5.02 -7.25 34.52
N SER A 177 4.91 -8.08 35.54
CA SER A 177 5.67 -8.03 36.80
C SER A 177 7.17 -8.40 36.66
N GLY A 178 7.83 -8.04 35.56
CA GLY A 178 9.23 -8.36 35.29
C GLY A 178 9.96 -7.19 34.62
N PRO A 179 11.29 -7.05 34.82
CA PRO A 179 12.07 -5.99 34.20
C PRO A 179 12.03 -6.10 32.66
N PRO A 180 12.21 -4.97 31.95
CA PRO A 180 12.09 -4.88 30.49
C PRO A 180 13.15 -5.68 29.72
#